data_AF-A0A023B647-F1
#
_entry.id   AF-A0A023B647-F1
#
_cell.length_a   1.000
_cell.length_b   1.000
_cell.length_c   1.000
_cell.angle_alpha   90.00
_cell.angle_beta   90.00
_cell.angle_gamma   90.00
#
_symmetry.space_group_name_H-M   'P 1'
#
loop_
_entity.id
_entity.type
_entity.pdbx_description
1 polymer ?
#
loop_
_entity_poly.entity_id
_entity_poly.type
_entity_poly.pdbx_seq_one_letter_code
_entity_poly.pdbx_strand_id
1 'polypeptide(L)'
;MCVQIYIAIARGGVNPQHCLLLPASHQPNLGFCPLPVVEECDRLMDVMREVNYEQGLGTLFFERYVPMKQTRTMHTQVHAVGFPGHLTSALVESMLYRTVRDSGSVLVWEQHDYTLSLPHVMGVLANWQPDQMGRQPEHKFAHSSYWWITICGTQGQPSCTLIGVTQSPVGVNLNLAREVLAHTLNLPDRVQWKNCVTPPNQETEAALHLKQLLSNSLRRLQQSTEDPTR
;
A
#
# COMPACT_ATOMS: atom_id res chain seq x y z
N MET A 1 -13.69 -20.63 3.04
CA MET A 1 -13.41 -19.39 3.82
C MET A 1 -14.30 -18.26 3.32
N CYS A 2 -14.74 -17.37 4.21
CA CYS A 2 -15.35 -16.09 3.80
C CYS A 2 -14.21 -15.20 3.27
N VAL A 3 -14.34 -14.64 2.07
CA VAL A 3 -13.34 -13.71 1.49
C VAL A 3 -13.27 -12.47 2.38
N GLN A 4 -12.11 -12.17 2.96
CA GLN A 4 -11.96 -11.01 3.84
C GLN A 4 -11.35 -9.81 3.13
N ILE A 5 -10.58 -10.04 2.06
CA ILE A 5 -10.00 -9.01 1.20
C ILE A 5 -10.40 -9.27 -0.26
N TYR A 6 -10.78 -8.23 -0.99
CA TYR A 6 -10.96 -8.28 -2.44
C TYR A 6 -10.00 -7.32 -3.15
N ILE A 7 -9.69 -7.64 -4.42
CA ILE A 7 -8.87 -6.81 -5.29
C ILE A 7 -9.79 -6.03 -6.24
N ALA A 8 -9.55 -4.74 -6.37
CA ALA A 8 -10.23 -3.87 -7.33
C ALA A 8 -9.22 -3.03 -8.11
N ILE A 9 -9.58 -2.61 -9.32
CA ILE A 9 -8.78 -1.60 -10.04
C ILE A 9 -8.87 -0.25 -9.34
N ALA A 10 -7.78 0.51 -9.35
CA ALA A 10 -7.81 1.87 -8.83
C ALA A 10 -8.43 2.82 -9.85
N ARG A 11 -9.46 3.57 -9.41
CA ARG A 11 -10.02 4.66 -10.23
C ARG A 11 -8.95 5.71 -10.51
N GLY A 12 -8.69 5.98 -11.78
CA GLY A 12 -7.60 6.87 -12.18
C GLY A 12 -6.23 6.38 -11.71
N GLY A 13 -5.95 5.08 -11.89
CA GLY A 13 -4.66 4.47 -11.58
C GLY A 13 -3.47 5.22 -12.20
N VAL A 14 -2.35 5.23 -11.47
CA VAL A 14 -1.08 5.81 -11.96
C VAL A 14 -0.60 5.10 -13.22
N ASN A 15 -0.83 3.78 -13.31
CA ASN A 15 -0.57 2.96 -14.48
C ASN A 15 -1.61 1.81 -14.54
N PRO A 16 -1.62 1.00 -15.62
CA PRO A 16 -2.62 -0.05 -15.81
C PRO A 16 -2.65 -1.16 -14.75
N GLN A 17 -1.57 -1.37 -13.99
CA GLN A 17 -1.48 -2.40 -12.94
C GLN A 17 -1.78 -1.84 -11.54
N HIS A 18 -2.11 -0.55 -11.43
CA HIS A 18 -2.47 0.06 -10.16
C HIS A 18 -3.81 -0.52 -9.68
N CYS A 19 -3.76 -1.34 -8.65
CA CYS A 19 -4.93 -1.93 -8.01
C CYS A 19 -4.98 -1.61 -6.51
N LEU A 20 -6.10 -2.01 -5.91
CA LEU A 20 -6.43 -1.80 -4.52
C LEU A 20 -6.73 -3.16 -3.88
N LEU A 21 -6.20 -3.39 -2.69
CA LEU A 21 -6.53 -4.47 -1.78
C LEU A 21 -7.42 -3.88 -0.69
N LEU A 22 -8.63 -4.41 -0.56
CA LEU A 22 -9.70 -3.82 0.23
C LEU A 22 -10.34 -4.86 1.14
N PRO A 23 -10.46 -4.63 2.45
CA PRO A 23 -11.28 -5.49 3.30
C PRO A 23 -12.74 -5.49 2.87
N ALA A 24 -13.44 -6.63 2.97
CA ALA A 24 -14.86 -6.71 2.65
C ALA A 24 -15.75 -5.93 3.64
N SER A 25 -15.22 -5.65 4.85
CA SER A 25 -15.89 -4.86 5.88
C SER A 25 -15.29 -3.45 5.99
N HIS A 26 -16.08 -2.50 6.49
CA HIS A 26 -15.58 -1.17 6.79
C HIS A 26 -14.53 -1.23 7.90
N GLN A 27 -13.27 -1.04 7.52
CA GLN A 27 -12.13 -0.95 8.42
C GLN A 27 -11.44 0.37 8.16
N PRO A 28 -11.17 1.19 9.19
CA PRO A 28 -10.58 2.52 8.99
C PRO A 28 -9.18 2.46 8.42
N ASN A 29 -8.41 1.45 8.83
CA ASN A 29 -7.07 1.14 8.35
C ASN A 29 -6.70 -0.30 8.72
N LEU A 30 -5.62 -0.83 8.14
CA LEU A 30 -5.17 -2.20 8.40
C LEU A 30 -4.76 -2.46 9.85
N GLY A 31 -4.26 -1.45 10.58
CA GLY A 31 -3.96 -1.58 12.01
C GLY A 31 -5.19 -1.84 12.88
N PHE A 32 -6.40 -1.59 12.38
CA PHE A 32 -7.67 -1.93 13.04
C PHE A 32 -8.24 -3.28 12.60
N CYS A 33 -7.68 -3.89 11.57
CA CYS A 33 -8.16 -5.17 11.06
C CYS A 33 -7.78 -6.32 12.03
N PRO A 34 -8.63 -7.34 12.18
CA PRO A 34 -8.24 -8.59 12.82
C PRO A 34 -7.04 -9.23 12.12
N LEU A 35 -6.18 -9.92 12.87
CA LEU A 35 -4.96 -10.56 12.33
C LEU A 35 -5.21 -11.41 11.07
N PRO A 36 -6.26 -12.26 10.98
CA PRO A 36 -6.52 -13.04 9.77
C PRO A 36 -6.74 -12.19 8.50
N VAL A 37 -7.29 -10.98 8.65
CA VAL A 37 -7.50 -10.04 7.54
C VAL A 37 -6.17 -9.43 7.10
N VAL A 38 -5.29 -9.11 8.06
CA VAL A 38 -3.95 -8.58 7.79
C VAL A 38 -3.09 -9.65 7.10
N GLU A 39 -3.13 -10.90 7.58
CA GLU A 39 -2.42 -12.02 6.96
C GLU A 39 -2.94 -12.35 5.56
N GLU A 40 -4.25 -12.25 5.32
CA GLU A 40 -4.82 -12.40 3.97
C GLU A 40 -4.34 -11.28 3.04
N CYS A 41 -4.29 -10.04 3.53
CA CYS A 41 -3.73 -8.91 2.77
C CYS A 41 -2.25 -9.12 2.43
N ASP A 42 -1.45 -9.60 3.38
CA ASP A 42 -0.02 -9.90 3.20
C ASP A 42 0.20 -10.93 2.09
N ARG A 43 -0.53 -12.05 2.13
CA ARG A 43 -0.48 -13.09 1.09
C ARG A 43 -0.89 -12.56 -0.29
N LEU A 44 -1.87 -11.66 -0.35
CA LEU A 44 -2.26 -11.03 -1.61
C LEU A 44 -1.23 -10.00 -2.10
N MET A 45 -0.54 -9.29 -1.20
CA MET A 45 0.60 -8.46 -1.55
C MET A 45 1.74 -9.30 -2.16
N ASP A 46 2.01 -10.48 -1.63
CA ASP A 46 2.98 -11.41 -2.21
C ASP A 46 2.59 -11.86 -3.62
N VAL A 47 1.31 -12.18 -3.85
CA VAL A 47 0.78 -12.48 -5.19
C VAL A 47 0.99 -11.31 -6.15
N MET A 48 0.68 -10.07 -5.72
CA MET A 48 0.89 -8.88 -6.54
C MET A 48 2.37 -8.67 -6.87
N ARG A 49 3.26 -8.92 -5.91
CA ARG A 49 4.71 -8.82 -6.08
C ARG A 49 5.20 -9.84 -7.09
N GLU A 50 4.78 -11.10 -6.97
CA GLU A 50 5.11 -12.20 -7.89
C GLU A 50 4.66 -11.86 -9.33
N VAL A 51 3.41 -11.43 -9.51
CA VAL A 51 2.86 -11.14 -10.84
C VAL A 51 3.53 -9.93 -11.49
N ASN A 52 3.84 -8.88 -10.73
CA ASN A 52 4.61 -7.74 -11.26
C ASN A 52 6.04 -8.14 -11.59
N TYR A 53 6.65 -8.97 -10.75
CA TYR A 53 7.99 -9.50 -10.97
C TYR A 53 8.10 -10.30 -12.26
N GLU A 54 7.15 -11.20 -12.53
CA GLU A 54 7.08 -11.98 -13.78
C GLU A 54 6.99 -11.08 -15.03
N GLN A 55 6.50 -9.84 -14.86
CA GLN A 55 6.40 -8.83 -15.91
C GLN A 55 7.61 -7.87 -15.95
N GLY A 56 8.67 -8.14 -15.18
CA GLY A 56 9.87 -7.29 -15.13
C GLY A 56 9.70 -5.99 -14.34
N LEU A 57 8.76 -5.96 -13.39
CA LEU A 57 8.40 -4.77 -12.62
C LEU A 57 8.74 -4.94 -11.14
N GLY A 58 9.13 -3.85 -10.51
CA GLY A 58 9.03 -3.70 -9.05
C GLY A 58 7.59 -3.39 -8.65
N THR A 59 7.29 -3.44 -7.35
CA THR A 59 5.97 -3.12 -6.80
C THR A 59 6.10 -2.16 -5.63
N LEU A 60 5.30 -1.09 -5.65
CA LEU A 60 5.14 -0.18 -4.51
C LEU A 60 3.77 -0.43 -3.89
N PHE A 61 3.76 -0.79 -2.61
CA PHE A 61 2.56 -0.89 -1.79
C PHE A 61 2.44 0.32 -0.87
N PHE A 62 1.23 0.81 -0.66
CA PHE A 62 1.02 1.87 0.32
C PHE A 62 -0.40 1.94 0.87
N GLU A 63 -0.51 2.42 2.10
CA GLU A 63 -1.76 2.86 2.72
C GLU A 63 -1.55 4.28 3.25
N ARG A 64 -2.64 5.03 3.33
CA ARG A 64 -2.68 6.27 4.10
C ARG A 64 -3.94 6.28 4.96
N TYR A 65 -3.83 6.87 6.13
CA TYR A 65 -4.95 7.03 7.04
C TYR A 65 -4.98 8.47 7.56
N VAL A 66 -6.15 9.09 7.44
CA VAL A 66 -6.45 10.39 8.06
C VAL A 66 -7.76 10.22 8.84
N PRO A 67 -7.73 10.34 10.17
CA PRO A 67 -8.93 10.17 10.98
C PRO A 67 -10.05 11.14 10.56
N MET A 68 -11.25 10.60 10.35
CA MET A 68 -12.46 11.38 10.08
C MET A 68 -13.42 11.34 11.27
N LYS A 69 -14.38 12.27 11.34
CA LYS A 69 -15.40 12.30 12.42
C LYS A 69 -16.17 10.97 12.54
N GLN A 70 -16.38 10.27 11.43
CA GLN A 70 -17.00 8.95 11.38
C GLN A 70 -15.97 7.91 10.92
N THR A 71 -15.04 7.53 11.79
CA THR A 71 -13.99 6.53 11.46
C THR A 71 -14.56 5.17 11.08
N ARG A 72 -15.74 4.79 11.60
CA ARG A 72 -16.41 3.51 11.29
C ARG A 72 -16.93 3.39 9.85
N THR A 73 -17.07 4.50 9.14
CA THR A 73 -17.48 4.50 7.71
C THR A 73 -16.29 4.58 6.78
N MET A 74 -15.07 4.63 7.32
CA MET A 74 -13.86 4.60 6.53
C MET A 74 -13.63 3.19 5.98
N HIS A 75 -13.09 3.15 4.77
CA HIS A 75 -12.75 1.92 4.10
C HIS A 75 -11.28 2.01 3.71
N THR A 76 -10.45 1.21 4.37
CA THR A 76 -9.04 1.18 4.04
C THR A 76 -8.81 0.62 2.65
N GLN A 77 -7.72 1.11 2.05
CA GLN A 77 -7.29 0.79 0.70
C GLN A 77 -5.77 0.66 0.76
N VAL A 78 -5.28 -0.56 0.62
CA VAL A 78 -3.87 -0.77 0.31
C VAL A 78 -3.72 -0.72 -1.19
N HIS A 79 -2.96 0.24 -1.66
CA HIS A 79 -2.64 0.39 -3.07
C HIS A 79 -1.46 -0.52 -3.42
N ALA A 80 -1.50 -1.15 -4.58
CA ALA A 80 -0.39 -1.87 -5.17
C ALA A 80 -0.14 -1.31 -6.57
N VAL A 81 1.09 -0.88 -6.85
CA VAL A 81 1.44 -0.24 -8.11
C VAL A 81 2.75 -0.81 -8.64
N GLY A 82 2.70 -1.41 -9.83
CA GLY A 82 3.91 -1.86 -10.52
C GLY A 82 4.75 -0.67 -11.00
N PHE A 83 6.08 -0.79 -11.04
CA PHE A 83 6.95 0.19 -11.69
C PHE A 83 8.06 -0.52 -12.47
N PRO A 84 8.54 0.03 -13.61
CA PRO A 84 9.57 -0.62 -14.41
C PRO A 84 10.83 -0.95 -13.59
N GLY A 85 11.33 -2.18 -13.68
CA GLY A 85 12.48 -2.64 -12.89
C GLY A 85 13.77 -1.85 -13.13
N HIS A 86 13.93 -1.24 -14.32
CA HIS A 86 15.07 -0.37 -14.62
C HIS A 86 15.09 0.92 -13.78
N LEU A 87 13.94 1.33 -13.22
CA LEU A 87 13.88 2.49 -12.33
C LEU A 87 14.41 2.19 -10.93
N THR A 88 14.75 0.95 -10.57
CA THR A 88 15.34 0.52 -9.29
C THR A 88 14.58 0.94 -8.03
N SER A 89 14.48 0.06 -7.04
CA SER A 89 13.91 0.43 -5.73
C SER A 89 14.61 1.62 -5.07
N ALA A 90 15.93 1.75 -5.21
CA ALA A 90 16.73 2.84 -4.61
C ALA A 90 16.38 4.24 -5.15
N LEU A 91 16.06 4.38 -6.45
CA LEU A 91 15.62 5.66 -7.00
C LEU A 91 14.19 5.99 -6.56
N VAL A 92 13.29 5.00 -6.51
CA VAL A 92 11.93 5.19 -5.98
C VAL A 92 11.99 5.62 -4.52
N GLU A 93 12.86 5.00 -3.72
CA GLU A 93 13.14 5.34 -2.33
C GLU A 93 13.71 6.76 -2.21
N SER A 94 14.71 7.10 -3.03
CA SER A 94 15.27 8.46 -3.09
C SER A 94 14.20 9.51 -3.40
N MET A 95 13.26 9.19 -4.28
CA MET A 95 12.14 10.08 -4.57
C MET A 95 11.15 10.19 -3.42
N LEU A 96 10.93 9.11 -2.68
CA LEU A 96 10.14 9.14 -1.46
C LEU A 96 10.74 10.11 -0.43
N TYR A 97 12.04 10.00 -0.11
CA TYR A 97 12.67 10.92 0.86
C TYR A 97 12.51 12.40 0.46
N ARG A 98 12.69 12.72 -0.84
CA ARG A 98 12.48 14.08 -1.35
C ARG A 98 11.03 14.53 -1.14
N THR A 99 10.07 13.70 -1.53
CA THR A 99 8.64 14.03 -1.42
C THR A 99 8.19 14.17 0.04
N VAL A 100 8.70 13.32 0.94
CA VAL A 100 8.44 13.41 2.39
C VAL A 100 8.94 14.74 2.93
N ARG A 101 10.19 15.10 2.64
CA ARG A 101 10.79 16.37 3.04
C ARG A 101 9.99 17.57 2.52
N ASP A 102 9.62 17.55 1.25
CA ASP A 102 8.97 18.68 0.59
C ASP A 102 7.48 18.81 1.01
N SER A 103 6.84 17.70 1.43
CA SER A 103 5.47 17.69 1.95
C SER A 103 5.32 18.11 3.42
N GLY A 104 6.43 18.26 4.15
CA GLY A 104 6.41 18.49 5.60
C GLY A 104 5.98 17.27 6.42
N SER A 105 5.94 16.08 5.82
CA SER A 105 5.69 14.83 6.52
C SER A 105 6.92 14.43 7.36
N VAL A 106 6.70 13.71 8.47
CA VAL A 106 7.80 13.24 9.33
C VAL A 106 7.93 11.73 9.17
N LEU A 107 9.09 11.29 8.68
CA LEU A 107 9.47 9.89 8.73
C LEU A 107 9.79 9.53 10.18
N VAL A 108 9.14 8.51 10.72
CA VAL A 108 9.32 8.09 12.12
C VAL A 108 9.91 6.71 12.26
N TRP A 109 9.84 5.90 11.21
CA TRP A 109 10.41 4.57 11.19
C TRP A 109 10.74 4.16 9.76
N GLU A 110 11.89 3.52 9.61
CA GLU A 110 12.36 2.97 8.35
C GLU A 110 13.00 1.61 8.63
N GLN A 111 12.85 0.68 7.69
CA GLN A 111 13.44 -0.63 7.76
C GLN A 111 13.81 -1.13 6.36
N HIS A 112 15.07 -1.51 6.22
CA HIS A 112 15.65 -2.07 5.01
C HIS A 112 15.81 -3.58 5.16
N ASP A 113 14.68 -4.30 5.25
CA ASP A 113 14.65 -5.75 5.35
C ASP A 113 13.49 -6.32 4.51
N TYR A 114 13.85 -7.29 3.66
CA TYR A 114 13.00 -7.94 2.67
C TYR A 114 12.12 -9.06 3.24
N THR A 115 12.30 -9.42 4.52
CA THR A 115 11.55 -10.48 5.20
C THR A 115 10.42 -9.96 6.09
N LEU A 116 10.27 -8.64 6.23
CA LEU A 116 9.20 -8.09 7.05
C LEU A 116 7.83 -8.37 6.43
N SER A 117 7.01 -9.06 7.22
CA SER A 117 5.62 -9.30 6.91
C SER A 117 4.74 -8.11 7.30
N LEU A 118 3.60 -7.95 6.62
CA LEU A 118 2.63 -6.92 6.97
C LEU A 118 2.17 -6.97 8.44
N PRO A 119 1.97 -8.14 9.08
CA PRO A 119 1.74 -8.22 10.53
C PRO A 119 2.82 -7.55 11.38
N HIS A 120 4.10 -7.63 10.99
CA HIS A 120 5.16 -6.93 11.72
C HIS A 120 5.00 -5.41 11.58
N VAL A 121 4.80 -4.92 10.35
CA VAL A 121 4.57 -3.48 10.07
C VAL A 121 3.36 -2.98 10.86
N MET A 122 2.26 -3.72 10.85
CA MET A 122 1.05 -3.38 11.62
C MET A 122 1.28 -3.45 13.12
N GLY A 123 2.10 -4.39 13.60
CA GLY A 123 2.51 -4.47 15.00
C GLY A 123 3.32 -3.25 15.44
N VAL A 124 4.24 -2.76 14.61
CA VAL A 124 4.97 -1.51 14.85
C VAL A 124 3.99 -0.33 14.91
N LEU A 125 3.06 -0.22 13.96
CA LEU A 125 2.04 0.83 13.96
C LEU A 125 1.11 0.77 15.18
N ALA A 126 0.65 -0.43 15.56
CA ALA A 126 -0.28 -0.64 16.66
C ALA A 126 0.36 -0.35 18.03
N ASN A 127 1.66 -0.62 18.18
CA ASN A 127 2.42 -0.39 19.41
C ASN A 127 3.11 0.98 19.44
N TRP A 128 3.01 1.78 18.38
CA TRP A 128 3.60 3.12 18.34
C TRP A 128 2.87 4.06 19.32
N GLN A 129 3.60 4.52 20.33
CA GLN A 129 3.13 5.49 21.33
C GLN A 129 3.65 6.90 20.99
N PRO A 130 2.78 7.85 20.61
CA PRO A 130 3.16 9.25 20.39
C PRO A 130 3.85 9.90 21.60
N ASP A 131 3.55 9.40 22.79
CA ASP A 131 3.89 9.90 24.12
C ASP A 131 5.37 9.77 24.51
N GLN A 132 6.20 9.08 23.72
CA GLN A 132 7.66 9.19 23.81
C GLN A 132 8.22 10.51 23.27
N MET A 133 7.37 11.39 22.72
CA MET A 133 7.64 12.81 22.50
C MET A 133 6.75 13.71 23.38
N GLY A 134 6.76 13.45 24.69
CA GLY A 134 6.35 14.43 25.69
C GLY A 134 4.90 14.94 25.56
N ARG A 135 3.92 14.07 25.83
CA ARG A 135 2.74 14.32 26.71
C ARG A 135 1.70 13.19 26.58
N GLN A 136 1.51 12.49 27.71
CA GLN A 136 0.37 11.70 28.21
C GLN A 136 -0.02 10.37 27.51
N PRO A 137 -0.21 9.24 28.26
CA PRO A 137 -0.21 7.87 27.75
C PRO A 137 -1.60 7.28 27.41
N GLU A 138 -2.62 8.13 27.24
CA GLU A 138 -4.01 7.68 27.02
C GLU A 138 -4.39 7.51 25.52
N HIS A 139 -3.52 7.87 24.58
CA HIS A 139 -3.87 8.01 23.16
C HIS A 139 -3.54 6.76 22.34
N LYS A 140 -4.56 5.96 22.01
CA LYS A 140 -4.46 4.90 20.98
C LYS A 140 -4.27 5.54 19.59
N PHE A 141 -3.45 4.92 18.73
CA PHE A 141 -3.11 5.25 17.33
C PHE A 141 -4.25 5.73 16.43
N ALA A 142 -5.51 5.43 16.79
CA ALA A 142 -6.76 5.79 16.12
C ALA A 142 -6.91 7.24 15.65
N HIS A 143 -6.16 8.18 16.25
CA HIS A 143 -6.38 9.62 16.12
C HIS A 143 -5.27 10.38 15.39
N SER A 144 -4.19 9.71 14.99
CA SER A 144 -3.09 10.33 14.24
C SER A 144 -3.15 9.93 12.77
N SER A 145 -2.77 10.87 11.90
CA SER A 145 -2.68 10.58 10.47
C SER A 145 -1.32 9.95 10.16
N TYR A 146 -1.33 8.92 9.33
CA TYR A 146 -0.10 8.20 8.96
C TYR A 146 -0.14 7.74 7.50
N TRP A 147 1.03 7.33 7.03
CA TRP A 147 1.20 6.59 5.79
C TRP A 147 2.30 5.53 5.99
N TRP A 148 2.19 4.43 5.26
CA TRP A 148 3.29 3.49 5.10
C TRP A 148 3.45 3.17 3.63
N ILE A 149 4.70 2.97 3.22
CA ILE A 149 5.08 2.62 1.86
C ILE A 149 6.08 1.47 1.92
N THR A 150 5.80 0.39 1.22
CA THR A 150 6.73 -0.71 0.98
C THR A 150 7.13 -0.69 -0.48
N ILE A 151 8.43 -0.59 -0.74
CA ILE A 151 9.01 -0.62 -2.08
C ILE A 151 9.68 -1.99 -2.24
N CYS A 152 9.21 -2.75 -3.23
CA CYS A 152 9.79 -4.03 -3.62
C CYS A 152 10.41 -3.86 -5.01
N GLY A 153 11.73 -4.02 -5.13
CA GLY A 153 12.41 -4.03 -6.42
C GLY A 153 12.21 -5.33 -7.21
N THR A 154 12.86 -5.44 -8.38
CA THR A 154 12.98 -6.71 -9.14
C THR A 154 14.06 -7.62 -8.56
N GLN A 155 14.34 -8.78 -9.18
CA GLN A 155 15.27 -9.79 -8.64
C GLN A 155 16.61 -9.15 -8.23
N GLY A 156 17.03 -9.39 -6.99
CA GLY A 156 18.30 -8.88 -6.45
C GLY A 156 18.32 -7.39 -6.09
N GLN A 157 17.22 -6.65 -6.30
CA GLN A 157 17.10 -5.28 -5.81
C GLN A 157 16.60 -5.26 -4.36
N PRO A 158 17.10 -4.35 -3.52
CA PRO A 158 16.67 -4.23 -2.13
C PRO A 158 15.19 -3.85 -2.05
N SER A 159 14.52 -4.32 -1.00
CA SER A 159 13.19 -3.83 -0.62
C SER A 159 13.31 -3.02 0.67
N CYS A 160 12.48 -2.00 0.80
CA CYS A 160 12.44 -1.16 2.01
C CYS A 160 11.00 -0.87 2.37
N THR A 161 10.70 -0.84 3.67
CA THR A 161 9.43 -0.34 4.19
C THR A 161 9.69 0.91 5.01
N LEU A 162 8.96 1.97 4.69
CA LEU A 162 9.04 3.26 5.37
C LEU A 162 7.67 3.59 5.94
N ILE A 163 7.67 4.07 7.18
CA ILE A 163 6.48 4.52 7.89
C ILE A 163 6.68 5.96 8.30
N GLY A 164 5.75 6.81 7.87
CA GLY A 164 5.70 8.19 8.31
C GLY A 164 4.39 8.51 9.01
N VAL A 165 4.48 9.45 9.94
CA VAL A 165 3.31 10.08 10.54
C VAL A 165 3.34 11.55 10.17
N THR A 166 2.18 12.16 10.19
CA THR A 166 2.09 13.62 10.09
C THR A 166 1.55 14.16 11.40
N GLN A 167 2.28 15.13 11.94
CA GLN A 167 1.98 15.77 13.22
C GLN A 167 0.69 16.61 13.16
N SER A 168 0.17 16.89 11.97
CA SER A 168 -1.07 17.65 11.76
C SER A 168 -1.96 16.99 10.70
N PRO A 169 -3.26 16.78 10.97
CA PRO A 169 -4.24 16.41 9.94
C PRO A 169 -4.35 17.48 8.84
N VAL A 170 -4.07 18.74 9.19
CA VAL A 170 -4.00 19.85 8.24
C VAL A 170 -2.61 19.80 7.59
N GLY A 171 -2.53 19.27 6.37
CA GLY A 171 -1.28 19.18 5.61
C GLY A 171 -0.86 17.75 5.23
N VAL A 172 -1.66 16.72 5.54
CA VAL A 172 -1.37 15.37 5.04
C VAL A 172 -1.37 15.37 3.52
N ASN A 173 -0.22 15.06 2.90
CA ASN A 173 -0.18 14.84 1.46
C ASN A 173 -0.89 13.52 1.13
N LEU A 174 -2.20 13.62 0.83
CA LEU A 174 -3.02 12.46 0.46
C LEU A 174 -2.56 11.78 -0.83
N ASN A 175 -1.72 12.45 -1.62
CA ASN A 175 -1.18 11.94 -2.87
C ASN A 175 0.30 11.53 -2.73
N LEU A 176 0.89 11.50 -1.53
CA LEU A 176 2.33 11.28 -1.32
C LEU A 176 2.90 10.14 -2.18
N ALA A 177 2.37 8.93 -2.06
CA ALA A 177 2.86 7.78 -2.83
C ALA A 177 2.59 7.91 -4.34
N ARG A 178 1.49 8.56 -4.73
CA ARG A 178 1.19 8.85 -6.15
C ARG A 178 2.17 9.87 -6.71
N GLU A 179 2.57 10.86 -5.92
CA GLU A 179 3.56 11.87 -6.29
C GLU A 179 4.93 11.26 -6.51
N VAL A 180 5.36 10.38 -5.59
CA VAL A 180 6.59 9.59 -5.74
C VAL A 180 6.58 8.82 -7.06
N LEU A 181 5.53 8.04 -7.32
CA LEU A 181 5.46 7.22 -8.54
C LEU A 181 5.28 8.05 -9.81
N ALA A 182 4.39 9.05 -9.80
CA ALA A 182 4.14 9.90 -10.95
C ALA A 182 5.41 10.64 -11.37
N HIS A 183 6.17 11.22 -10.44
CA HIS A 183 7.43 11.87 -10.75
C HIS A 183 8.49 10.87 -11.21
N THR A 184 8.60 9.72 -10.55
CA THR A 184 9.58 8.67 -10.94
C THR A 184 9.30 8.12 -12.34
N LEU A 185 8.02 8.01 -12.72
CA LEU A 185 7.58 7.54 -14.04
C LEU A 185 7.52 8.65 -15.10
N ASN A 186 7.82 9.91 -14.75
CA ASN A 186 7.66 11.08 -15.60
C ASN A 186 6.21 11.27 -16.12
N LEU A 187 5.24 11.09 -15.22
CA LEU A 187 3.79 11.17 -15.44
C LEU A 187 3.13 12.17 -14.47
N PRO A 188 3.52 13.46 -14.44
CA PRO A 188 3.07 14.42 -13.43
C PRO A 188 1.55 14.63 -13.39
N ASP A 189 0.87 14.53 -14.54
CA ASP A 189 -0.60 14.64 -14.59
C ASP A 189 -1.31 13.53 -13.82
N ARG A 190 -0.61 12.43 -13.51
CA ARG A 190 -1.13 11.27 -12.79
C ARG A 190 -1.04 11.37 -11.27
N VAL A 191 -0.49 12.45 -10.73
CA VAL A 191 -0.54 12.72 -9.29
C VAL A 191 -2.00 12.78 -8.82
N GLN A 192 -2.82 13.60 -9.50
CA GLN A 192 -4.24 13.74 -9.19
C GLN A 192 -5.07 12.70 -9.94
N TRP A 193 -5.64 11.73 -9.22
CA TRP A 193 -6.41 10.63 -9.82
C TRP A 193 -7.58 11.11 -10.71
N LYS A 194 -8.17 12.27 -10.39
CA LYS A 194 -9.27 12.87 -11.16
C LYS A 194 -8.87 13.19 -12.60
N ASN A 195 -7.59 13.46 -12.85
CA ASN A 195 -7.06 13.78 -14.17
C ASN A 195 -6.84 12.53 -15.03
N CYS A 196 -6.99 11.33 -14.46
CA CYS A 196 -6.68 10.06 -15.13
C CYS A 196 -7.85 9.08 -15.14
N VAL A 197 -9.05 9.55 -14.81
CA VAL A 197 -10.25 8.71 -14.83
C VAL A 197 -10.52 8.28 -16.27
N THR A 198 -10.62 6.97 -16.47
CA THR A 198 -10.96 6.39 -17.77
C THR A 198 -12.45 6.10 -17.86
N PRO A 199 -13.02 5.99 -19.07
CA PRO A 199 -14.41 5.59 -19.24
C PRO A 199 -14.69 4.17 -18.69
N PRO A 200 -15.94 3.85 -18.30
CA PRO A 200 -16.28 2.57 -17.65
C PRO A 200 -15.93 1.31 -18.43
N ASN A 201 -15.96 1.36 -19.77
CA ASN A 201 -15.57 0.22 -20.61
C ASN A 201 -14.06 -0.08 -20.50
N GLN A 202 -13.22 0.97 -20.49
CA GLN A 202 -11.77 0.83 -20.29
C GLN A 202 -11.45 0.35 -18.87
N GLU A 203 -12.20 0.81 -17.86
CA GLU A 203 -12.08 0.28 -16.49
C GLU A 203 -12.43 -1.22 -16.44
N THR A 204 -13.48 -1.64 -17.16
CA THR A 204 -13.87 -3.05 -17.25
C THR A 204 -12.78 -3.90 -17.92
N GLU A 205 -12.22 -3.42 -19.04
CA GLU A 205 -11.11 -4.08 -19.74
C GLU A 205 -9.88 -4.22 -18.83
N ALA A 206 -9.50 -3.17 -18.12
CA ALA A 206 -8.40 -3.19 -17.17
C ALA A 206 -8.63 -4.20 -16.03
N ALA A 207 -9.86 -4.27 -15.50
CA ALA A 207 -10.21 -5.24 -14.45
C ALA A 207 -10.16 -6.68 -14.96
N LEU A 208 -10.62 -6.95 -16.18
CA LEU A 208 -10.54 -8.27 -16.80
C LEU A 208 -9.09 -8.68 -17.06
N HIS A 209 -8.27 -7.77 -17.55
CA HIS A 209 -6.85 -8.01 -17.77
C HIS A 209 -6.12 -8.30 -16.45
N LEU A 210 -6.35 -7.49 -15.41
CA LEU A 210 -5.78 -7.73 -14.08
C LEU A 210 -6.21 -9.10 -13.52
N LYS A 211 -7.50 -9.47 -13.67
CA LYS A 211 -8.00 -10.78 -13.26
C LYS A 211 -7.29 -11.93 -13.99
N GLN A 212 -7.00 -11.78 -15.28
CA GLN A 212 -6.26 -12.79 -16.05
C GLN A 212 -4.85 -12.95 -15.53
N LEU A 213 -4.12 -11.84 -15.31
CA LEU A 213 -2.76 -11.84 -14.76
C LEU A 213 -2.69 -12.53 -13.40
N LEU A 214 -3.63 -12.23 -12.51
CA LEU A 214 -3.63 -12.78 -11.14
C LEU A 214 -4.14 -14.23 -11.06
N SER A 215 -4.81 -14.74 -12.09
CA SER A 215 -5.59 -15.98 -12.00
C SER A 215 -4.78 -17.20 -11.60
N ASN A 216 -3.55 -17.35 -12.11
CA ASN A 216 -2.70 -18.48 -11.81
C ASN A 216 -2.15 -18.42 -10.38
N SER A 217 -1.60 -17.27 -9.96
CA SER A 217 -1.08 -17.07 -8.60
C SER A 217 -2.17 -17.18 -7.53
N LEU A 218 -3.37 -16.64 -7.78
CA LEU A 218 -4.50 -16.77 -6.87
C LEU A 218 -4.96 -18.22 -6.70
N ARG A 219 -4.96 -19.02 -7.77
CA ARG A 219 -5.28 -20.47 -7.67
C ARG A 219 -4.23 -21.21 -6.83
N ARG A 220 -2.94 -20.92 -7.01
CA ARG A 220 -1.87 -21.50 -6.19
C ARG A 220 -2.04 -21.15 -4.72
N LEU A 221 -2.36 -19.89 -4.43
CA LEU A 221 -2.60 -19.41 -3.06
C LEU A 221 -3.79 -20.12 -2.41
N GLN A 222 -4.88 -20.33 -3.14
CA GLN A 222 -6.05 -21.06 -2.63
C GLN A 222 -5.71 -22.52 -2.31
N GLN A 223 -4.93 -23.17 -3.17
CA GLN A 223 -4.51 -24.57 -2.98
C GLN A 223 -3.57 -24.74 -1.76
N SER A 224 -2.65 -23.80 -1.51
CA SER A 224 -1.76 -23.89 -0.34
C SER A 224 -2.49 -23.65 0.99
N THR A 225 -3.59 -22.89 0.98
CA THR A 225 -4.42 -22.69 2.19
C THR A 225 -5.33 -23.86 2.54
N GLU A 226 -5.61 -24.77 1.59
CA GLU A 226 -6.48 -25.94 1.80
C GLU A 226 -5.72 -27.19 2.27
N ASP A 227 -4.38 -27.24 2.12
CA ASP A 227 -3.52 -28.34 2.58
C ASP A 227 -2.36 -27.84 3.46
N PRO A 228 -2.59 -27.62 4.77
CA PRO A 228 -1.58 -27.11 5.71
C PRO A 228 -0.50 -28.15 6.10
N THR A 229 -0.49 -29.33 5.47
CA THR A 229 0.39 -30.46 5.80
C THR A 229 1.55 -30.71 4.82
N ARG A 230 1.82 -29.76 3.92
CA ARG A 230 3.01 -29.75 3.07
C ARG A 230 3.97 -28.62 3.38
#